data_AF-A0A319EIH8-F1
#
_entry.id   AF-A0A319EIH8-F1
#
_cell.length_a   1.000
_cell.length_b   1.000
_cell.length_c   1.000
_cell.angle_alpha   90.00
_cell.angle_beta   90.00
_cell.angle_gamma   90.00
#
_symmetry.space_group_name_H-M   'P 1'
#
loop_
_entity.id
_entity.type
_entity.pdbx_description
1 polymer ?
#
loop_
_entity_poly.entity_id
_entity_poly.type
_entity_poly.pdbx_seq_one_letter_code
_entity_poly.pdbx_strand_id
1 'polypeptide(L)'
;MSPRLRPQFIFRPPKLGSFAVARPVSTHHTMSESPELFEYTSGRWIYNDALRHRERKRIFNISELKRLAARAVRQKEEDVVGFEKLAEGGFNRSFLVTMRGSFRFVARVPYPITQPKPLVIASEVATMDFLRSHDIPVPKIYGYSATQDNPAETEYIFMEFVQGKNLGDIWFNLSARQRAKIVTKLVQLESRFFALTFPASGSLYYSSDLPEGDQVILPSQFPTEKARFCIGPDTSLGLWYGKRLNLPVERGPYRDCLEVLRAGAAKEIAYLSKFGQPRQPIQRLRRETYNYQPQSHLEYIATLRQYLQIAPSLIPHGNPTLYRPVLRHPDLQPNNVIVSDDLEINGLIDWQHSTVLPLFLQCAIPNSLQNYGDEVSESLQEPTLPANFNHMELEERYQQAELFRKRQLHHLYVKTTAEINPEHYGALAYDYSTLRRRLYHYASDPWEGDNMTLKANLITLSKNWKDVTAVETSCPLVYPEAQSNECLRLAHAQTEADEQLKICQELIGVGNEGWCPADHYEEAKARERTLKKDTLDAAETGEERTRIEENWIFDDFCEDDYM
;
A
#
# COMPACT_ATOMS: atom_id res chain seq x y z
N MET A 1 34.00 -8.80 -24.71
CA MET A 1 34.16 -10.07 -23.96
C MET A 1 34.08 -9.71 -22.49
N SER A 2 32.89 -9.86 -21.90
CA SER A 2 32.64 -9.63 -20.47
C SER A 2 32.12 -10.94 -19.88
N PRO A 3 32.67 -11.43 -18.76
CA PRO A 3 32.20 -12.67 -18.15
C PRO A 3 30.85 -12.43 -17.48
N ARG A 4 29.92 -13.34 -17.76
CA ARG A 4 28.61 -13.43 -17.10
C ARG A 4 28.84 -13.99 -15.70
N LEU A 5 28.65 -13.18 -14.67
CA LEU A 5 28.53 -13.67 -13.29
C LEU A 5 27.09 -14.12 -13.06
N ARG A 6 26.86 -15.44 -13.12
CA ARG A 6 25.68 -16.10 -12.56
C ARG A 6 26.15 -16.98 -11.41
N PRO A 7 25.78 -16.71 -10.15
CA PRO A 7 25.83 -17.73 -9.12
C PRO A 7 24.61 -18.64 -9.30
N GLN A 8 24.84 -19.87 -9.75
CA GLN A 8 23.84 -20.94 -9.72
C GLN A 8 23.78 -21.50 -8.30
N PHE A 9 22.85 -21.02 -7.48
CA PHE A 9 22.55 -21.63 -6.19
C PHE A 9 21.61 -22.82 -6.40
N ILE A 10 22.13 -24.04 -6.25
CA ILE A 10 21.36 -25.29 -6.18
C ILE A 10 21.28 -25.67 -4.70
N PHE A 11 20.10 -25.72 -4.06
CA PHE A 11 19.92 -26.60 -2.89
C PHE A 11 18.47 -27.01 -2.58
N ARG A 12 18.38 -28.19 -1.95
CA ARG A 12 17.19 -29.01 -1.64
C ARG A 12 16.39 -28.50 -0.42
N PRO A 13 15.08 -28.78 -0.34
CA PRO A 13 14.21 -28.33 0.75
C PRO A 13 14.37 -29.17 2.05
N PRO A 14 14.25 -28.55 3.25
CA PRO A 14 14.06 -29.27 4.50
C PRO A 14 12.61 -29.77 4.65
N LYS A 15 12.46 -30.89 5.37
CA LYS A 15 11.19 -31.60 5.57
C LYS A 15 10.22 -30.81 6.45
N LEU A 16 8.96 -30.66 6.00
CA LEU A 16 7.86 -30.20 6.84
C LEU A 16 7.61 -31.19 8.00
N GLY A 17 7.74 -30.70 9.23
CA GLY A 17 7.26 -31.36 10.44
C GLY A 17 5.80 -31.01 10.71
N SER A 18 5.02 -32.02 11.08
CA SER A 18 3.58 -32.00 11.31
C SER A 18 3.13 -31.11 12.48
N PHE A 19 2.04 -30.36 12.27
CA PHE A 19 1.27 -29.66 13.28
C PHE A 19 0.53 -30.62 14.22
N ALA A 20 0.50 -30.30 15.52
CA ALA A 20 -0.51 -30.81 16.45
C ALA A 20 -0.78 -29.86 17.62
N VAL A 21 -2.03 -29.40 17.66
CA VAL A 21 -2.99 -29.27 18.79
C VAL A 21 -2.67 -28.38 20.01
N ALA A 22 -3.62 -27.46 20.21
CA ALA A 22 -3.93 -26.60 21.35
C ALA A 22 -3.72 -27.16 22.76
N ARG A 23 -3.42 -26.25 23.72
CA ARG A 23 -3.63 -26.45 25.17
C ARG A 23 -3.94 -25.13 25.90
N PRO A 24 -4.52 -25.21 27.13
CA PRO A 24 -5.68 -24.40 27.52
C PRO A 24 -5.34 -23.18 28.39
N VAL A 25 -6.36 -22.32 28.51
CA VAL A 25 -6.44 -21.14 29.38
C VAL A 25 -6.19 -21.53 30.84
N SER A 26 -5.27 -20.79 31.50
CA SER A 26 -5.12 -20.77 32.95
C SER A 26 -5.48 -19.39 33.50
N THR A 27 -6.18 -19.43 34.62
CA THR A 27 -6.93 -18.38 35.30
C THR A 27 -6.08 -17.42 36.15
N HIS A 28 -6.56 -16.18 36.21
CA HIS A 28 -6.40 -15.17 37.25
C HIS A 28 -4.99 -14.81 37.73
N HIS A 29 -4.45 -13.74 37.15
CA HIS A 29 -3.52 -12.85 37.83
C HIS A 29 -4.01 -11.39 37.76
N THR A 30 -3.88 -10.74 38.90
CA THR A 30 -4.10 -9.32 39.21
C THR A 30 -3.50 -8.41 38.13
N MET A 31 -4.28 -7.41 37.69
CA MET A 31 -3.94 -6.46 36.61
C MET A 31 -2.73 -5.58 36.96
N SER A 32 -1.53 -6.11 36.77
CA SER A 32 -0.39 -5.31 36.32
C SER A 32 -0.63 -5.03 34.85
N GLU A 33 -0.69 -3.77 34.43
CA GLU A 33 -0.85 -3.40 33.02
C GLU A 33 0.25 -4.07 32.18
N SER A 34 -0.14 -4.94 31.25
CA SER A 34 0.81 -5.69 30.43
C SER A 34 1.54 -4.72 29.49
N PRO A 35 2.88 -4.73 29.43
CA PRO A 35 3.65 -3.95 28.46
C PRO A 35 3.20 -4.16 27.00
N GLU A 36 2.59 -5.31 26.71
CA GLU A 36 2.06 -5.69 25.40
C GLU A 36 0.94 -4.78 24.88
N LEU A 37 0.29 -4.01 25.76
CA LEU A 37 -0.73 -3.04 25.36
C LEU A 37 -0.12 -1.79 24.73
N PHE A 38 1.15 -1.49 25.02
CA PHE A 38 1.84 -0.28 24.56
C PHE A 38 2.90 -0.57 23.51
N GLU A 39 3.50 -1.77 23.54
CA GLU A 39 4.58 -2.20 22.64
C GLU A 39 4.05 -2.97 21.40
N TYR A 40 4.79 -2.85 20.29
CA TYR A 40 4.58 -3.69 19.10
C TYR A 40 5.23 -5.06 19.35
N THR A 41 4.50 -6.15 19.15
CA THR A 41 4.91 -7.52 19.51
C THR A 41 4.72 -8.56 18.41
N SER A 42 3.95 -8.27 17.35
CA SER A 42 3.62 -9.23 16.28
C SER A 42 4.80 -9.58 15.38
N GLY A 43 5.79 -8.70 15.29
CA GLY A 43 6.93 -8.91 14.41
C GLY A 43 8.12 -8.04 14.74
N ARG A 44 9.20 -8.29 14.01
CA ARG A 44 10.49 -7.62 14.13
C ARG A 44 11.05 -7.33 12.75
N TRP A 45 12.00 -6.41 12.68
CA TRP A 45 12.67 -6.00 11.45
C TRP A 45 14.14 -6.42 11.47
N ILE A 46 14.64 -6.98 10.38
CA ILE A 46 16.05 -7.41 10.31
C ILE A 46 17.04 -6.24 10.28
N TYR A 47 16.55 -5.03 9.94
CA TYR A 47 17.25 -3.75 10.00
C TYR A 47 16.30 -2.67 10.58
N ASN A 48 16.87 -1.62 11.17
CA ASN A 48 16.18 -0.51 11.84
C ASN A 48 15.15 -0.94 12.90
N ASP A 49 15.29 -2.12 13.50
CA ASP A 49 14.30 -2.73 14.41
C ASP A 49 13.92 -1.82 15.59
N ALA A 50 14.92 -1.27 16.28
CA ALA A 50 14.70 -0.37 17.41
C ALA A 50 13.94 0.90 17.00
N LEU A 51 14.21 1.43 15.81
CA LEU A 51 13.51 2.57 15.24
C LEU A 51 12.04 2.21 14.96
N ARG A 52 11.80 1.08 14.28
CA ARG A 52 10.46 0.60 13.91
C ARG A 52 9.59 0.29 15.13
N HIS A 53 10.17 -0.24 16.20
CA HIS A 53 9.49 -0.41 17.49
C HIS A 53 9.17 0.93 18.16
N ARG A 54 10.13 1.86 18.21
CA ARG A 54 9.92 3.20 18.81
C ARG A 54 8.79 3.96 18.13
N GLU A 55 8.70 3.89 16.81
CA GLU A 55 7.64 4.51 16.00
C GLU A 55 6.24 3.95 16.27
N ARG A 56 6.16 2.73 16.79
CA ARG A 56 4.92 1.98 17.07
C ARG A 56 4.64 1.82 18.56
N LYS A 57 5.51 2.36 19.41
CA LYS A 57 5.25 2.46 20.84
C LYS A 57 4.29 3.60 21.11
N ARG A 58 3.20 3.31 21.81
CA ARG A 58 2.18 4.31 22.14
C ARG A 58 1.68 4.08 23.56
N ILE A 59 1.92 5.06 24.41
CA ILE A 59 1.40 5.11 25.79
C ILE A 59 0.12 5.94 25.77
N PHE A 60 -0.91 5.48 26.48
CA PHE A 60 -2.21 6.12 26.58
C PHE A 60 -2.91 5.67 27.87
N ASN A 61 -3.93 6.40 28.31
CA ASN A 61 -4.67 6.07 29.52
C ASN A 61 -5.74 4.99 29.24
N ILE A 62 -5.48 3.75 29.68
CA ILE A 62 -6.36 2.59 29.43
C ILE A 62 -7.71 2.73 30.12
N SER A 63 -7.74 3.20 31.38
CA SER A 63 -9.00 3.37 32.13
C SER A 63 -9.91 4.37 31.43
N GLU A 64 -9.33 5.49 31.01
CA GLU A 64 -10.06 6.54 30.31
C GLU A 64 -10.50 6.10 28.91
N LEU A 65 -9.68 5.34 28.19
CA LEU A 65 -10.08 4.74 26.91
C LEU A 65 -11.26 3.78 27.07
N LYS A 66 -11.25 2.92 28.11
CA LYS A 66 -12.39 2.03 28.42
C LYS A 66 -13.66 2.81 28.75
N ARG A 67 -13.53 3.87 29.54
CA ARG A 67 -14.65 4.77 29.86
C ARG A 67 -15.24 5.42 28.62
N LEU A 68 -14.40 5.93 27.72
CA LEU A 68 -14.82 6.51 26.44
C LEU A 68 -15.47 5.46 25.54
N ALA A 69 -14.91 4.24 25.50
CA ALA A 69 -15.43 3.12 24.73
C ALA A 69 -16.84 2.73 25.18
N ALA A 70 -17.07 2.59 26.49
CA ALA A 70 -18.39 2.28 27.04
C ALA A 70 -19.42 3.38 26.72
N ARG A 71 -19.02 4.66 26.86
CA ARG A 71 -19.88 5.81 26.52
C ARG A 71 -20.26 5.82 25.04
N ALA A 72 -19.34 5.50 24.13
CA ALA A 72 -19.60 5.47 22.69
C ALA A 72 -20.73 4.49 22.31
N VAL A 73 -20.92 3.43 23.09
CA VAL A 73 -21.99 2.44 22.91
C VAL A 73 -23.14 2.60 23.91
N ARG A 74 -23.21 3.76 24.60
CA ARG A 74 -24.25 4.13 25.59
C ARG A 74 -24.36 3.16 26.77
N GLN A 75 -23.24 2.62 27.22
CA GLN A 75 -23.14 1.75 28.39
C GLN A 75 -22.22 2.36 29.45
N LYS A 76 -22.15 1.73 30.63
CA LYS A 76 -21.32 2.23 31.73
C LYS A 76 -19.94 1.56 31.71
N GLU A 77 -18.97 2.20 32.34
CA GLU A 77 -17.59 1.68 32.40
C GLU A 77 -17.54 0.32 33.12
N GLU A 78 -18.38 0.11 34.14
CA GLU A 78 -18.47 -1.14 34.90
C GLU A 78 -19.03 -2.31 34.07
N ASP A 79 -19.55 -2.02 32.87
CA ASP A 79 -19.97 -3.02 31.90
C ASP A 79 -18.82 -3.50 31.01
N VAL A 80 -17.65 -2.86 31.03
CA VAL A 80 -16.47 -3.36 30.32
C VAL A 80 -15.88 -4.55 31.08
N VAL A 81 -16.08 -5.76 30.57
CA VAL A 81 -15.61 -7.01 31.20
C VAL A 81 -14.32 -7.56 30.59
N GLY A 82 -13.92 -7.07 29.41
CA GLY A 82 -12.70 -7.49 28.73
C GLY A 82 -12.11 -6.39 27.87
N PHE A 83 -10.77 -6.33 27.84
CA PHE A 83 -10.01 -5.44 26.99
C PHE A 83 -8.67 -6.11 26.68
N GLU A 84 -8.53 -6.60 25.46
CA GLU A 84 -7.36 -7.36 25.03
C GLU A 84 -6.90 -6.91 23.65
N LYS A 85 -5.60 -7.09 23.36
CA LYS A 85 -5.05 -6.80 22.04
C LYS A 85 -5.64 -7.79 21.03
N LEU A 86 -6.27 -7.26 19.99
CA LEU A 86 -6.88 -8.05 18.92
C LEU A 86 -5.90 -8.28 17.77
N ALA A 87 -5.28 -7.20 17.31
CA ALA A 87 -4.38 -7.20 16.17
C ALA A 87 -3.51 -5.94 16.18
N GLU A 88 -2.44 -5.95 15.40
CA GLU A 88 -1.68 -4.76 15.08
C GLU A 88 -1.13 -4.83 13.66
N GLY A 89 -1.09 -3.68 12.99
CA GLY A 89 -0.62 -3.55 11.61
C GLY A 89 0.51 -2.52 11.48
N GLY A 90 0.68 -1.97 10.28
CA GLY A 90 1.73 -0.97 10.01
C GLY A 90 1.50 0.36 10.73
N PHE A 91 0.23 0.78 10.85
CA PHE A 91 -0.16 2.14 11.28
C PHE A 91 -0.98 2.19 12.57
N ASN A 92 -1.53 1.07 13.02
CA ASN A 92 -2.48 1.04 14.13
C ASN A 92 -2.38 -0.24 14.96
N ARG A 93 -2.77 -0.12 16.22
CA ARG A 93 -3.08 -1.24 17.12
C ARG A 93 -4.58 -1.31 17.35
N SER A 94 -5.13 -2.52 17.37
CA SER A 94 -6.55 -2.77 17.60
C SER A 94 -6.74 -3.61 18.85
N PHE A 95 -7.73 -3.23 19.66
CA PHE A 95 -8.12 -3.91 20.89
C PHE A 95 -9.56 -4.39 20.78
N LEU A 96 -9.82 -5.60 21.26
CA LEU A 96 -11.15 -6.13 21.43
C LEU A 96 -11.70 -5.67 22.78
N VAL A 97 -12.79 -4.91 22.74
CA VAL A 97 -13.53 -4.49 23.94
C VAL A 97 -14.74 -5.41 24.09
N THR A 98 -14.85 -6.07 25.24
CA THR A 98 -15.96 -6.96 25.56
C THR A 98 -16.82 -6.34 26.65
N MET A 99 -18.09 -6.12 26.35
CA MET A 99 -19.09 -5.62 27.29
C MET A 99 -19.84 -6.76 27.98
N ARG A 100 -20.43 -6.45 29.13
CA ARG A 100 -21.38 -7.31 29.84
C ARG A 100 -22.52 -7.67 28.89
N GLY A 101 -22.85 -8.96 28.81
CA GLY A 101 -23.82 -9.47 27.84
C GLY A 101 -23.23 -9.81 26.47
N SER A 102 -21.91 -10.05 26.38
CA SER A 102 -21.20 -10.60 25.20
C SER A 102 -21.15 -9.74 23.95
N PHE A 103 -21.61 -8.48 24.03
CA PHE A 103 -21.41 -7.51 22.96
C PHE A 103 -19.91 -7.16 22.86
N ARG A 104 -19.36 -7.22 21.65
CA ARG A 104 -17.94 -7.00 21.37
C ARG A 104 -17.77 -5.95 20.27
N PHE A 105 -16.76 -5.11 20.43
CA PHE A 105 -16.39 -4.10 19.43
C PHE A 105 -14.88 -3.83 19.48
N VAL A 106 -14.38 -3.08 18.49
CA VAL A 106 -12.95 -2.79 18.33
C VAL A 106 -12.66 -1.36 18.76
N ALA A 107 -11.60 -1.17 19.54
CA ALA A 107 -10.94 0.11 19.74
C ALA A 107 -9.63 0.11 18.95
N ARG A 108 -9.50 0.99 17.95
CA ARG A 108 -8.30 1.15 17.12
C ARG A 108 -7.56 2.40 17.57
N VAL A 109 -6.27 2.26 17.86
CA VAL A 109 -5.37 3.32 18.29
C VAL A 109 -4.24 3.46 17.27
N PRO A 110 -4.07 4.63 16.63
CA PRO A 110 -3.02 4.86 15.65
C PRO A 110 -1.64 5.00 16.31
N TYR A 111 -0.62 4.59 15.58
CA TYR A 111 0.77 4.77 15.99
C TYR A 111 1.26 6.20 15.77
N PRO A 112 2.30 6.64 16.51
CA PRO A 112 2.96 7.93 16.31
C PRO A 112 3.38 8.20 14.86
N ILE A 113 3.77 7.18 14.10
CA ILE A 113 4.17 7.30 12.68
C ILE A 113 3.02 7.69 11.74
N THR A 114 1.76 7.43 12.10
CA THR A 114 0.60 7.85 11.31
C THR A 114 0.52 9.37 11.31
N GLN A 115 0.62 9.99 10.14
CA GLN A 115 0.57 11.45 9.97
C GLN A 115 -0.09 11.83 8.65
N PRO A 116 -0.81 12.97 8.61
CA PRO A 116 -1.32 13.77 9.73
C PRO A 116 -2.50 13.08 10.42
N LYS A 117 -2.37 12.75 11.72
CA LYS A 117 -3.41 11.99 12.45
C LYS A 117 -4.81 12.60 12.34
N PRO A 118 -5.00 13.92 12.56
CA PRO A 118 -6.33 14.50 12.57
C PRO A 118 -7.08 14.28 11.25
N LEU A 119 -6.39 14.45 10.13
CA LEU A 119 -6.99 14.27 8.82
C LEU A 119 -7.17 12.79 8.46
N VAL A 120 -6.16 11.95 8.70
CA VAL A 120 -6.24 10.52 8.36
C VAL A 120 -7.38 9.83 9.11
N ILE A 121 -7.56 10.13 10.40
CA ILE A 121 -8.60 9.52 11.24
C ILE A 121 -9.99 10.04 10.89
N ALA A 122 -10.14 11.36 10.74
CA ALA A 122 -11.41 11.96 10.34
C ALA A 122 -11.85 11.43 8.97
N SER A 123 -10.90 11.31 8.03
CA SER A 123 -11.15 10.78 6.70
C SER A 123 -11.59 9.32 6.71
N GLU A 124 -10.86 8.47 7.45
CA GLU A 124 -11.16 7.04 7.56
C GLU A 124 -12.57 6.80 8.14
N VAL A 125 -12.91 7.53 9.21
CA VAL A 125 -14.23 7.43 9.84
C VAL A 125 -15.35 7.89 8.91
N ALA A 126 -15.20 9.06 8.29
CA ALA A 126 -16.22 9.60 7.38
C ALA A 126 -16.41 8.69 6.15
N THR A 127 -15.32 8.12 5.62
CA THR A 127 -15.35 7.16 4.52
C THR A 127 -16.16 5.92 4.87
N MET A 128 -15.89 5.29 6.02
CA MET A 128 -16.66 4.11 6.44
C MET A 128 -18.15 4.43 6.65
N ASP A 129 -18.46 5.56 7.28
CA ASP A 129 -19.84 5.94 7.51
C ASP A 129 -20.60 6.26 6.22
N PHE A 130 -19.94 6.91 5.25
CA PHE A 130 -20.51 7.15 3.92
C PHE A 130 -20.73 5.85 3.14
N LEU A 131 -19.75 4.94 3.15
CA LEU A 131 -19.88 3.64 2.49
C LEU A 131 -21.01 2.82 3.10
N ARG A 132 -21.13 2.83 4.43
CA ARG A 132 -22.20 2.15 5.14
C ARG A 132 -23.59 2.73 4.81
N SER A 133 -23.70 4.04 4.61
CA SER A 133 -24.96 4.65 4.15
C SER A 133 -25.36 4.28 2.71
N HIS A 134 -24.46 3.62 1.97
CA HIS A 134 -24.70 3.07 0.64
C HIS A 134 -24.68 1.53 0.64
N ASP A 135 -24.99 0.92 1.79
CA ASP A 135 -25.08 -0.53 2.02
C ASP A 135 -23.80 -1.32 1.71
N ILE A 136 -22.64 -0.67 1.77
CA ILE A 136 -21.35 -1.36 1.63
C ILE A 136 -21.00 -2.00 2.98
N PRO A 137 -20.57 -3.28 3.00
CA PRO A 137 -20.20 -3.97 4.23
C PRO A 137 -18.87 -3.42 4.76
N VAL A 138 -18.94 -2.38 5.60
CA VAL A 138 -17.81 -1.83 6.36
C VAL A 138 -18.19 -1.73 7.84
N PRO A 139 -17.24 -1.77 8.79
CA PRO A 139 -17.52 -1.66 10.21
C PRO A 139 -18.34 -0.41 10.55
N LYS A 140 -19.37 -0.56 11.40
CA LYS A 140 -20.09 0.59 11.96
C LYS A 140 -19.19 1.39 12.89
N ILE A 141 -19.18 2.71 12.78
CA ILE A 141 -18.49 3.58 13.74
C ILE A 141 -19.39 3.85 14.96
N TYR A 142 -18.81 3.71 16.15
CA TYR A 142 -19.46 4.05 17.43
C TYR A 142 -18.99 5.39 17.98
N GLY A 143 -17.75 5.80 17.68
CA GLY A 143 -17.20 7.09 18.06
C GLY A 143 -15.71 7.16 17.74
N TYR A 144 -15.14 8.36 17.71
CA TYR A 144 -13.72 8.54 17.45
C TYR A 144 -13.21 9.84 18.08
N SER A 145 -11.90 9.95 18.25
CA SER A 145 -11.20 11.20 18.53
C SER A 145 -10.01 11.29 17.60
N ALA A 146 -9.95 12.34 16.78
CA ALA A 146 -8.87 12.58 15.84
C ALA A 146 -7.66 13.34 16.47
N THR A 147 -7.79 13.73 17.74
CA THR A 147 -6.77 14.44 18.51
C THR A 147 -6.49 13.73 19.85
N GLN A 148 -5.35 14.06 20.46
CA GLN A 148 -4.96 13.57 21.79
C GLN A 148 -5.56 14.40 22.91
N ASP A 149 -6.25 15.51 22.58
CA ASP A 149 -6.92 16.39 23.53
C ASP A 149 -8.23 15.75 24.01
N ASN A 150 -8.08 14.63 24.70
CA ASN A 150 -9.15 13.86 25.30
C ASN A 150 -8.58 13.05 26.49
N PRO A 151 -9.43 12.56 27.41
CA PRO A 151 -8.96 11.88 28.62
C PRO A 151 -8.11 10.61 28.40
N ALA A 152 -8.20 9.96 27.24
CA ALA A 152 -7.37 8.80 26.93
C ALA A 152 -5.94 9.18 26.50
N GLU A 153 -5.66 10.47 26.25
CA GLU A 153 -4.36 11.00 25.81
C GLU A 153 -3.89 10.40 24.48
N THR A 154 -4.81 9.85 23.69
CA THR A 154 -4.55 9.31 22.36
C THR A 154 -5.74 9.49 21.45
N GLU A 155 -5.48 9.58 20.16
CA GLU A 155 -6.49 9.41 19.13
C GLU A 155 -7.02 7.97 19.15
N TYR A 156 -8.27 7.77 18.75
CA TYR A 156 -8.89 6.45 18.69
C TYR A 156 -10.07 6.40 17.72
N ILE A 157 -10.42 5.19 17.28
CA ILE A 157 -11.68 4.87 16.59
C ILE A 157 -12.32 3.69 17.32
N PHE A 158 -13.57 3.84 17.75
CA PHE A 158 -14.41 2.74 18.22
C PHE A 158 -15.32 2.29 17.09
N MET A 159 -15.25 1.02 16.72
CA MET A 159 -15.97 0.48 15.57
C MET A 159 -16.44 -0.96 15.79
N GLU A 160 -17.37 -1.41 14.96
CA GLU A 160 -17.92 -2.76 14.95
C GLU A 160 -16.84 -3.83 14.84
N PHE A 161 -16.95 -4.86 15.68
CA PHE A 161 -16.21 -6.10 15.48
C PHE A 161 -16.98 -6.97 14.47
N VAL A 162 -16.49 -7.02 13.23
CA VAL A 162 -17.12 -7.80 12.16
C VAL A 162 -16.90 -9.29 12.40
N GLN A 163 -18.00 -10.04 12.51
CA GLN A 163 -17.94 -11.49 12.68
C GLN A 163 -17.61 -12.18 11.34
N GLY A 164 -16.65 -13.10 11.36
CA GLY A 164 -16.26 -13.90 10.22
C GLY A 164 -14.81 -14.37 10.30
N LYS A 165 -14.32 -14.95 9.22
CA LYS A 165 -12.92 -15.35 9.04
C LYS A 165 -12.21 -14.30 8.20
N ASN A 166 -10.95 -14.01 8.54
CA ASN A 166 -10.10 -13.22 7.67
C ASN A 166 -9.83 -14.03 6.39
N LEU A 167 -10.04 -13.43 5.22
CA LEU A 167 -9.87 -14.11 3.94
C LEU A 167 -8.40 -14.50 3.73
N GLY A 168 -7.44 -13.71 4.22
CA GLY A 168 -6.01 -14.01 4.19
C GLY A 168 -5.65 -15.36 4.80
N ASP A 169 -6.22 -15.67 5.97
CA ASP A 169 -5.94 -16.91 6.72
C ASP A 169 -6.40 -18.17 5.98
N ILE A 170 -7.43 -18.04 5.13
CA ILE A 170 -8.03 -19.17 4.42
C ILE A 170 -7.72 -19.17 2.93
N TRP A 171 -7.15 -18.10 2.37
CA TRP A 171 -7.05 -17.86 0.92
C TRP A 171 -6.39 -19.00 0.14
N PHE A 172 -5.29 -19.52 0.66
CA PHE A 172 -4.54 -20.60 0.02
C PHE A 172 -5.17 -21.99 0.22
N ASN A 173 -6.09 -22.12 1.17
CA ASN A 173 -6.87 -23.33 1.42
C ASN A 173 -8.16 -23.40 0.58
N LEU A 174 -8.57 -22.28 -0.04
CA LEU A 174 -9.75 -22.23 -0.88
C LEU A 174 -9.53 -22.94 -2.23
N SER A 175 -10.54 -23.70 -2.66
CA SER A 175 -10.59 -24.24 -4.02
C SER A 175 -10.66 -23.13 -5.08
N ALA A 176 -10.32 -23.45 -6.34
CA ALA A 176 -10.43 -22.50 -7.45
C ALA A 176 -11.85 -21.92 -7.60
N ARG A 177 -12.89 -22.75 -7.42
CA ARG A 177 -14.30 -22.31 -7.48
C ARG A 177 -14.65 -21.33 -6.35
N GLN A 178 -14.15 -21.57 -5.14
CA GLN A 178 -14.38 -20.69 -4.00
C GLN A 178 -13.65 -19.35 -4.18
N ARG A 179 -12.40 -19.36 -4.63
CA ARG A 179 -11.67 -18.12 -4.98
C ARG A 179 -12.40 -17.36 -6.08
N ALA A 180 -12.94 -18.07 -7.08
CA ALA A 180 -13.71 -17.43 -8.14
C ALA A 180 -14.98 -16.73 -7.61
N LYS A 181 -15.72 -17.38 -6.70
CA LYS A 181 -16.86 -16.77 -6.01
C LYS A 181 -16.45 -15.45 -5.31
N ILE A 182 -15.33 -15.47 -4.58
CA ILE A 182 -14.82 -14.28 -3.88
C ILE A 182 -14.44 -13.17 -4.88
N VAL A 183 -13.69 -13.49 -5.94
CA VAL A 183 -13.31 -12.51 -6.98
C VAL A 183 -14.55 -11.85 -7.58
N THR A 184 -15.59 -12.63 -7.91
CA THR A 184 -16.85 -12.07 -8.42
C THR A 184 -17.51 -11.12 -7.42
N LYS A 185 -17.55 -11.48 -6.12
CA LYS A 185 -18.11 -10.63 -5.07
C LYS A 185 -17.31 -9.34 -4.89
N LEU A 186 -15.98 -9.39 -5.01
CA LEU A 186 -15.12 -8.21 -4.96
C LEU A 186 -15.40 -7.27 -6.13
N VAL A 187 -15.50 -7.80 -7.37
CA VAL A 187 -15.83 -6.98 -8.54
C VAL A 187 -17.23 -6.34 -8.41
N GLN A 188 -18.20 -7.07 -7.85
CA GLN A 188 -19.53 -6.53 -7.55
C GLN A 188 -19.49 -5.40 -6.50
N LEU A 189 -18.59 -5.45 -5.51
CA LEU A 189 -18.41 -4.35 -4.57
C LEU A 189 -17.69 -3.16 -5.22
N GLU A 190 -16.66 -3.41 -6.04
CA GLU A 190 -15.97 -2.35 -6.78
C GLU A 190 -16.89 -1.62 -7.76
N SER A 191 -17.80 -2.33 -8.44
CA SER A 191 -18.80 -1.67 -9.31
C SER A 191 -19.70 -0.72 -8.52
N ARG A 192 -20.05 -1.06 -7.27
CA ARG A 192 -20.81 -0.18 -6.38
C ARG A 192 -19.98 1.02 -5.94
N PHE A 193 -18.69 0.86 -5.62
CA PHE A 193 -17.81 2.01 -5.31
C PHE A 193 -17.71 2.98 -6.48
N PHE A 194 -17.57 2.45 -7.69
CA PHE A 194 -17.39 3.25 -8.88
C PHE A 194 -18.69 3.93 -9.28
N ALA A 195 -19.85 3.42 -8.89
CA ALA A 195 -21.14 4.07 -9.09
C ALA A 195 -21.37 5.29 -8.17
N LEU A 196 -20.61 5.43 -7.08
CA LEU A 196 -20.71 6.60 -6.19
C LEU A 196 -20.22 7.85 -6.92
N THR A 197 -20.89 8.98 -6.68
CA THR A 197 -20.58 10.26 -7.32
C THR A 197 -19.94 11.23 -6.33
N PHE A 198 -18.90 11.91 -6.78
CA PHE A 198 -18.15 12.86 -5.96
C PHE A 198 -17.91 14.16 -6.74
N PRO A 199 -18.03 15.32 -6.08
CA PRO A 199 -17.89 16.63 -6.74
C PRO A 199 -16.44 17.05 -7.00
N ALA A 200 -15.47 16.38 -6.38
CA ALA A 200 -14.05 16.70 -6.41
C ALA A 200 -13.21 15.45 -6.09
N SER A 201 -11.90 15.54 -6.29
CA SER A 201 -10.90 14.56 -5.84
C SER A 201 -10.23 15.00 -4.54
N GLY A 202 -9.71 14.05 -3.77
CA GLY A 202 -9.19 14.27 -2.41
C GLY A 202 -9.66 13.14 -1.48
N SER A 203 -9.72 13.38 -0.17
CA SER A 203 -10.28 12.39 0.77
C SER A 203 -11.64 12.82 1.31
N LEU A 204 -12.45 11.88 1.80
CA LEU A 204 -13.81 12.13 2.26
C LEU A 204 -13.83 12.43 3.76
N TYR A 205 -14.52 13.47 4.19
CA TYR A 205 -14.61 13.91 5.59
C TYR A 205 -16.06 14.21 5.99
N TYR A 206 -16.34 14.31 7.29
CA TYR A 206 -17.52 15.06 7.71
C TYR A 206 -17.26 16.55 7.51
N SER A 207 -18.31 17.28 7.10
CA SER A 207 -18.21 18.73 6.91
C SER A 207 -17.93 19.52 8.19
N SER A 208 -18.08 18.88 9.37
CA SER A 208 -17.74 19.44 10.68
C SER A 208 -16.26 19.34 11.04
N ASP A 209 -15.51 18.45 10.40
CA ASP A 209 -14.13 18.15 10.78
C ASP A 209 -13.12 19.04 10.06
N LEU A 210 -13.58 19.74 9.01
CA LEU A 210 -12.77 20.62 8.19
C LEU A 210 -13.25 22.09 8.29
N PRO A 211 -12.32 23.06 8.17
CA PRO A 211 -12.67 24.47 8.00
C PRO A 211 -13.48 24.71 6.72
N GLU A 212 -14.32 25.75 6.70
CA GLU A 212 -15.21 26.05 5.56
C GLU A 212 -14.48 26.33 4.22
N GLY A 213 -13.17 26.67 4.26
CA GLY A 213 -12.35 26.95 3.07
C GLY A 213 -11.71 25.72 2.42
N ASP A 214 -11.60 24.60 3.15
CA ASP A 214 -10.80 23.44 2.73
C ASP A 214 -11.67 22.27 2.28
N GLN A 215 -12.92 22.54 1.91
CA GLN A 215 -13.91 21.51 1.61
C GLN A 215 -14.75 21.79 0.36
N VAL A 216 -15.09 20.70 -0.35
CA VAL A 216 -16.11 20.67 -1.39
C VAL A 216 -17.25 19.78 -0.92
N ILE A 217 -18.40 20.37 -0.63
CA ILE A 217 -19.55 19.70 -0.05
C ILE A 217 -20.12 18.64 -0.99
N LEU A 218 -20.37 17.42 -0.47
CA LEU A 218 -21.15 16.42 -1.20
C LEU A 218 -22.64 16.79 -1.10
N PRO A 219 -23.37 16.86 -2.23
CA PRO A 219 -24.81 17.07 -2.20
C PRO A 219 -25.51 16.00 -1.38
N SER A 220 -26.42 16.39 -0.49
CA SER A 220 -27.31 15.43 0.17
C SER A 220 -28.28 14.82 -0.84
N GLN A 221 -28.65 13.56 -0.63
CA GLN A 221 -29.73 12.92 -1.38
C GLN A 221 -31.08 13.63 -1.13
N PHE A 222 -31.22 14.32 0.01
CA PHE A 222 -32.40 15.10 0.37
C PHE A 222 -32.04 16.59 0.53
N PRO A 223 -32.59 17.50 -0.31
CA PRO A 223 -32.25 18.93 -0.30
C PRO A 223 -32.48 19.66 1.02
N THR A 224 -33.32 19.10 1.90
CA THR A 224 -33.66 19.64 3.22
C THR A 224 -32.68 19.25 4.33
N GLU A 225 -31.77 18.30 4.08
CA GLU A 225 -30.79 17.87 5.07
C GLU A 225 -29.48 18.64 4.91
N LYS A 226 -28.89 19.06 6.04
CA LYS A 226 -27.55 19.66 6.04
C LYS A 226 -26.55 18.64 5.49
N ALA A 227 -25.76 19.08 4.51
CA ALA A 227 -24.76 18.20 3.90
C ALA A 227 -23.76 17.69 4.94
N ARG A 228 -23.76 16.37 5.11
CA ARG A 228 -22.99 15.67 6.15
C ARG A 228 -21.53 15.43 5.77
N PHE A 229 -21.28 15.22 4.47
CA PHE A 229 -19.97 14.82 3.95
C PHE A 229 -19.39 15.87 3.01
N CYS A 230 -18.07 15.90 2.91
CA CYS A 230 -17.33 16.76 1.99
C CYS A 230 -16.06 16.06 1.48
N ILE A 231 -15.54 16.50 0.34
CA ILE A 231 -14.18 16.19 -0.11
C ILE A 231 -13.26 17.27 0.44
N GLY A 232 -12.17 16.85 1.06
CA GLY A 232 -11.14 17.72 1.60
C GLY A 232 -9.74 17.32 1.15
N PRO A 233 -8.70 17.68 1.93
CA PRO A 233 -7.32 17.34 1.62
C PRO A 233 -7.10 15.83 1.47
N ASP A 234 -6.31 15.44 0.47
CA ASP A 234 -5.90 14.06 0.19
C ASP A 234 -5.01 13.52 1.30
N THR A 235 -5.36 12.35 1.82
CA THR A 235 -4.65 11.69 2.92
C THR A 235 -3.60 10.67 2.48
N SER A 236 -3.31 10.56 1.17
CA SER A 236 -2.29 9.67 0.62
C SER A 236 -0.94 9.87 1.33
N LEU A 237 -0.37 8.78 1.87
CA LEU A 237 0.84 8.83 2.72
C LEU A 237 2.00 9.61 2.08
N GLY A 238 2.23 9.43 0.78
CA GLY A 238 3.29 10.11 0.04
C GLY A 238 3.19 11.64 0.02
N LEU A 239 2.03 12.23 0.33
CA LEU A 239 1.85 13.68 0.42
C LEU A 239 2.30 14.28 1.76
N TRP A 240 2.48 13.43 2.78
CA TRP A 240 2.62 13.87 4.17
C TRP A 240 3.86 13.32 4.88
N TYR A 241 4.44 12.23 4.38
CA TYR A 241 5.52 11.52 5.05
C TYR A 241 6.79 12.37 5.33
N GLY A 242 7.32 12.27 6.54
CA GLY A 242 8.52 12.98 7.01
C GLY A 242 8.38 14.51 6.98
N LYS A 243 9.43 15.21 6.54
CA LYS A 243 9.44 16.70 6.49
C LYS A 243 8.41 17.29 5.53
N ARG A 244 7.74 16.47 4.70
CA ARG A 244 6.64 16.90 3.82
C ARG A 244 5.41 17.36 4.60
N LEU A 245 5.23 16.86 5.83
CA LEU A 245 4.14 17.24 6.72
C LEU A 245 4.03 18.76 6.89
N ASN A 246 5.18 19.45 7.00
CA ASN A 246 5.25 20.88 7.31
C ASN A 246 5.44 21.76 6.06
N LEU A 247 5.27 21.21 4.86
CA LEU A 247 5.37 22.00 3.62
C LEU A 247 4.05 22.74 3.34
N PRO A 248 4.10 24.05 3.00
CA PRO A 248 2.94 24.83 2.60
C PRO A 248 2.60 24.55 1.13
N VAL A 249 2.06 23.36 0.87
CA VAL A 249 1.65 22.91 -0.47
C VAL A 249 0.18 22.54 -0.46
N GLU A 250 -0.49 22.80 -1.59
CA GLU A 250 -1.87 22.40 -1.82
C GLU A 250 -1.99 20.87 -1.80
N ARG A 251 -2.97 20.36 -1.06
CA ARG A 251 -3.25 18.91 -0.96
C ARG A 251 -4.70 18.59 -1.28
N GLY A 252 -5.37 19.48 -2.01
CA GLY A 252 -6.78 19.39 -2.33
C GLY A 252 -7.67 20.04 -1.27
N PRO A 253 -9.00 19.97 -1.44
CA PRO A 253 -9.71 19.20 -2.47
C PRO A 253 -9.43 19.69 -3.88
N TYR A 254 -9.30 18.77 -4.84
CA TYR A 254 -8.97 19.07 -6.23
C TYR A 254 -10.24 19.09 -7.09
N ARG A 255 -10.48 20.19 -7.81
CA ARG A 255 -11.71 20.38 -8.60
C ARG A 255 -11.60 19.86 -10.03
N ASP A 256 -10.38 19.67 -10.52
CA ASP A 256 -10.12 19.13 -11.85
C ASP A 256 -8.98 18.10 -11.85
N CYS A 257 -8.87 17.36 -12.95
CA CYS A 257 -7.87 16.30 -13.11
C CYS A 257 -6.43 16.85 -13.16
N LEU A 258 -6.23 18.10 -13.58
CA LEU A 258 -4.90 18.68 -13.72
C LEU A 258 -4.32 19.06 -12.35
N GLU A 259 -5.15 19.56 -11.44
CA GLU A 259 -4.78 19.79 -10.04
C GLU A 259 -4.30 18.49 -9.39
N VAL A 260 -5.05 17.39 -9.57
CA VAL A 260 -4.66 16.05 -9.08
C VAL A 260 -3.28 15.64 -9.61
N LEU A 261 -3.08 15.72 -10.94
CA LEU A 261 -1.81 15.33 -11.56
C LEU A 261 -0.63 16.19 -11.07
N ARG A 262 -0.86 17.48 -10.78
CA ARG A 262 0.22 18.40 -10.37
C ARG A 262 0.62 18.24 -8.90
N ALA A 263 -0.29 17.82 -8.03
CA ALA A 263 -0.10 17.90 -6.58
C ALA A 263 1.17 17.17 -6.08
N GLY A 264 1.36 15.91 -6.49
CA GLY A 264 2.52 15.10 -6.09
C GLY A 264 3.85 15.72 -6.51
N ALA A 265 3.96 16.13 -7.77
CA ALA A 265 5.19 16.73 -8.31
C ALA A 265 5.47 18.12 -7.72
N ALA A 266 4.45 18.95 -7.54
CA ALA A 266 4.60 20.26 -6.90
C ALA A 266 5.12 20.13 -5.46
N LYS A 267 4.57 19.17 -4.71
CA LYS A 267 5.05 18.81 -3.37
C LYS A 267 6.50 18.34 -3.39
N GLU A 268 6.88 17.41 -4.25
CA GLU A 268 8.27 16.93 -4.30
C GLU A 268 9.26 18.03 -4.71
N ILE A 269 8.90 18.90 -5.66
CA ILE A 269 9.72 20.06 -6.01
C ILE A 269 9.91 20.98 -4.80
N ALA A 270 8.85 21.25 -4.04
CA ALA A 270 8.93 22.08 -2.83
C ALA A 270 9.83 21.43 -1.76
N TYR A 271 9.70 20.12 -1.55
CA TYR A 271 10.56 19.36 -0.65
C TYR A 271 12.03 19.46 -1.06
N LEU A 272 12.34 19.11 -2.31
CA LEU A 272 13.70 19.07 -2.84
C LEU A 272 14.35 20.45 -2.90
N SER A 273 13.57 21.51 -3.17
CA SER A 273 14.10 22.87 -3.17
C SER A 273 14.51 23.33 -1.78
N LYS A 274 13.88 22.80 -0.72
CA LYS A 274 14.13 23.20 0.68
C LYS A 274 15.12 22.28 1.39
N PHE A 275 15.06 20.98 1.12
CA PHE A 275 15.78 19.93 1.87
C PHE A 275 16.59 18.99 0.97
N GLY A 276 16.54 19.16 -0.34
CA GLY A 276 17.21 18.28 -1.29
C GLY A 276 18.73 18.32 -1.11
N GLN A 277 19.34 17.14 -1.16
CA GLN A 277 20.79 16.99 -1.18
C GLN A 277 21.17 15.79 -2.06
N PRO A 278 22.37 15.78 -2.66
CA PRO A 278 22.86 14.61 -3.39
C PRO A 278 22.95 13.39 -2.47
N ARG A 279 22.49 12.22 -2.93
CA ARG A 279 22.46 10.98 -2.13
C ARG A 279 22.62 9.75 -2.99
N GLN A 280 23.25 8.73 -2.45
CA GLN A 280 23.19 7.39 -3.04
C GLN A 280 21.76 6.82 -2.89
N PRO A 281 21.35 5.90 -3.77
CA PRO A 281 20.12 5.15 -3.58
C PRO A 281 20.01 4.56 -2.16
N ILE A 282 18.85 4.75 -1.52
CA ILE A 282 18.55 4.12 -0.22
C ILE A 282 18.61 2.60 -0.38
N GLN A 283 18.00 2.08 -1.44
CA GLN A 283 18.11 0.68 -1.79
C GLN A 283 19.55 0.36 -2.23
N ARG A 284 20.28 -0.39 -1.39
CA ARG A 284 21.72 -0.55 -1.52
C ARG A 284 22.14 -1.31 -2.79
N LEU A 285 21.34 -2.26 -3.27
CA LEU A 285 21.62 -2.97 -4.55
C LEU A 285 21.58 -2.03 -5.76
N ARG A 286 20.85 -0.91 -5.69
CA ARG A 286 20.83 0.07 -6.80
C ARG A 286 22.09 0.94 -6.82
N ARG A 287 22.93 0.95 -5.79
CA ARG A 287 24.12 1.82 -5.72
C ARG A 287 25.17 1.44 -6.77
N GLU A 288 25.31 0.16 -7.08
CA GLU A 288 26.24 -0.31 -8.11
C GLU A 288 25.90 0.26 -9.49
N THR A 289 24.60 0.42 -9.79
CA THR A 289 24.11 1.03 -11.04
C THR A 289 24.69 2.43 -11.28
N TYR A 290 25.06 3.12 -10.20
CA TYR A 290 25.64 4.47 -10.22
C TYR A 290 27.12 4.51 -9.82
N ASN A 291 27.82 3.38 -9.83
CA ASN A 291 29.20 3.28 -9.34
C ASN A 291 29.35 3.89 -7.93
N TYR A 292 28.34 3.68 -7.08
CA TYR A 292 28.26 4.18 -5.70
C TYR A 292 28.37 5.71 -5.58
N GLN A 293 28.09 6.45 -6.67
CA GLN A 293 28.09 7.91 -6.64
C GLN A 293 26.74 8.45 -6.13
N PRO A 294 26.75 9.51 -5.30
CA PRO A 294 25.53 10.24 -4.97
C PRO A 294 24.85 10.82 -6.21
N GLN A 295 23.54 10.65 -6.33
CA GLN A 295 22.72 11.22 -7.38
C GLN A 295 22.27 12.62 -7.00
N SER A 296 22.20 13.52 -7.97
CA SER A 296 21.82 14.91 -7.73
C SER A 296 20.29 15.07 -7.69
N HIS A 297 19.77 15.53 -6.56
CA HIS A 297 18.35 15.88 -6.41
C HIS A 297 17.88 16.95 -7.41
N LEU A 298 18.78 17.79 -7.93
CA LEU A 298 18.45 18.80 -8.94
C LEU A 298 18.02 18.17 -10.27
N GLU A 299 18.57 17.01 -10.62
CA GLU A 299 18.12 16.25 -11.79
C GLU A 299 16.71 15.72 -11.60
N TYR A 300 16.35 15.31 -10.38
CA TYR A 300 14.99 14.88 -10.09
C TYR A 300 14.00 16.05 -10.15
N ILE A 301 14.36 17.24 -9.63
CA ILE A 301 13.57 18.47 -9.83
C ILE A 301 13.36 18.74 -11.33
N ALA A 302 14.40 18.58 -12.16
CA ALA A 302 14.27 18.77 -13.61
C ALA A 302 13.31 17.77 -14.25
N THR A 303 13.37 16.49 -13.87
CA THR A 303 12.42 15.46 -14.32
C THR A 303 10.98 15.77 -13.88
N LEU A 304 10.78 16.20 -12.63
CA LEU A 304 9.45 16.59 -12.13
C LEU A 304 8.89 17.80 -12.89
N ARG A 305 9.74 18.76 -13.26
CA ARG A 305 9.34 19.89 -14.13
C ARG A 305 8.96 19.43 -15.53
N GLN A 306 9.66 18.44 -16.10
CA GLN A 306 9.27 17.83 -17.38
C GLN A 306 7.92 17.13 -17.28
N TYR A 307 7.68 16.39 -16.19
CA TYR A 307 6.37 15.80 -15.91
C TYR A 307 5.26 16.87 -15.84
N LEU A 308 5.49 17.98 -15.13
CA LEU A 308 4.51 19.07 -15.03
C LEU A 308 4.19 19.72 -16.38
N GLN A 309 5.15 19.75 -17.32
CA GLN A 309 4.91 20.24 -18.69
C GLN A 309 3.95 19.33 -19.46
N ILE A 310 4.03 18.01 -19.26
CA ILE A 310 3.18 17.04 -19.97
C ILE A 310 1.90 16.65 -19.22
N ALA A 311 1.76 17.02 -17.95
CA ALA A 311 0.60 16.65 -17.13
C ALA A 311 -0.77 16.95 -17.78
N PRO A 312 -1.00 18.10 -18.45
CA PRO A 312 -2.26 18.33 -19.16
C PRO A 312 -2.55 17.29 -20.26
N SER A 313 -1.51 16.78 -20.92
CA SER A 313 -1.60 15.80 -22.01
C SER A 313 -1.77 14.36 -21.50
N LEU A 314 -1.66 14.12 -20.19
CA LEU A 314 -1.96 12.82 -19.59
C LEU A 314 -3.46 12.62 -19.37
N ILE A 315 -4.26 13.69 -19.36
CA ILE A 315 -5.70 13.60 -19.20
C ILE A 315 -6.27 12.93 -20.47
N PRO A 316 -7.00 11.82 -20.34
CA PRO A 316 -7.62 11.14 -21.49
C PRO A 316 -8.49 12.08 -22.33
N HIS A 317 -8.73 11.74 -23.60
CA HIS A 317 -9.67 12.48 -24.46
C HIS A 317 -10.85 11.60 -24.87
N GLY A 318 -11.99 12.24 -25.15
CA GLY A 318 -13.14 11.58 -25.80
C GLY A 318 -14.06 10.75 -24.90
N ASN A 319 -13.79 10.67 -23.58
CA ASN A 319 -14.65 9.94 -22.65
C ASN A 319 -14.79 10.65 -21.29
N PRO A 320 -15.90 11.38 -21.04
CA PRO A 320 -16.16 12.07 -19.77
C PRO A 320 -16.14 11.17 -18.53
N THR A 321 -16.49 9.89 -18.66
CA THR A 321 -16.51 8.93 -17.55
C THR A 321 -15.11 8.75 -16.94
N LEU A 322 -14.05 8.91 -17.73
CA LEU A 322 -12.67 8.76 -17.26
C LEU A 322 -12.25 9.85 -16.27
N TYR A 323 -12.81 11.05 -16.38
CA TYR A 323 -12.47 12.20 -15.52
C TYR A 323 -13.19 12.17 -14.18
N ARG A 324 -14.27 11.40 -14.11
CA ARG A 324 -15.16 11.37 -12.95
C ARG A 324 -14.38 10.88 -11.73
N PRO A 325 -14.41 11.60 -10.60
CA PRO A 325 -13.80 11.12 -9.38
C PRO A 325 -14.55 9.87 -8.86
N VAL A 326 -13.80 8.83 -8.52
CA VAL A 326 -14.30 7.55 -7.99
C VAL A 326 -13.53 7.17 -6.74
N LEU A 327 -14.21 6.48 -5.82
CA LEU A 327 -13.60 5.91 -4.63
C LEU A 327 -13.18 4.47 -4.92
N ARG A 328 -12.06 4.06 -4.31
CA ARG A 328 -11.63 2.66 -4.29
C ARG A 328 -11.03 2.35 -2.93
N HIS A 329 -11.11 1.08 -2.55
CA HIS A 329 -10.38 0.61 -1.38
C HIS A 329 -8.86 0.82 -1.58
N PRO A 330 -8.15 1.44 -0.62
CA PRO A 330 -6.74 1.81 -0.78
C PRO A 330 -5.83 0.58 -0.84
N ASP A 331 -6.18 -0.49 -0.14
CA ASP A 331 -5.41 -1.73 -0.08
C ASP A 331 -6.29 -2.99 -0.12
N LEU A 332 -6.86 -3.29 -1.30
CA LEU A 332 -7.78 -4.43 -1.47
C LEU A 332 -7.00 -5.75 -1.56
N GLN A 333 -6.58 -6.27 -0.40
CA GLN A 333 -5.92 -7.56 -0.27
C GLN A 333 -6.71 -8.51 0.64
N PRO A 334 -6.49 -9.84 0.56
CA PRO A 334 -7.23 -10.82 1.36
C PRO A 334 -7.25 -10.52 2.86
N ASN A 335 -6.17 -9.96 3.42
CA ASN A 335 -6.08 -9.61 4.85
C ASN A 335 -7.09 -8.54 5.29
N ASN A 336 -7.62 -7.76 4.34
CA ASN A 336 -8.57 -6.67 4.59
C ASN A 336 -10.03 -7.05 4.28
N VAL A 337 -10.30 -8.35 4.06
CA VAL A 337 -11.64 -8.87 3.75
C VAL A 337 -12.06 -9.90 4.80
N ILE A 338 -13.22 -9.66 5.44
CA ILE A 338 -13.83 -10.58 6.40
C ILE A 338 -15.00 -11.29 5.71
N VAL A 339 -15.01 -12.62 5.77
CA VAL A 339 -16.02 -13.46 5.12
C VAL A 339 -16.77 -14.37 6.09
N SER A 340 -18.02 -14.69 5.77
CA SER A 340 -18.80 -15.72 6.45
C SER A 340 -18.33 -17.14 6.10
N ASP A 341 -18.87 -18.16 6.77
CA ASP A 341 -18.63 -19.56 6.42
C ASP A 341 -19.08 -19.91 4.99
N ASP A 342 -20.10 -19.21 4.48
CA ASP A 342 -20.59 -19.36 3.12
C ASP A 342 -19.81 -18.51 2.09
N LEU A 343 -18.73 -17.85 2.49
CA LEU A 343 -17.92 -16.95 1.65
C LEU A 343 -18.70 -15.73 1.13
N GLU A 344 -19.61 -15.20 1.95
CA GLU A 344 -20.17 -13.85 1.75
C GLU A 344 -19.27 -12.81 2.43
N ILE A 345 -19.10 -11.65 1.81
CA ILE A 345 -18.25 -10.57 2.35
C ILE A 345 -19.03 -9.83 3.43
N ASN A 346 -18.64 -10.03 4.68
CA ASN A 346 -19.26 -9.41 5.86
C ASN A 346 -18.63 -8.06 6.21
N GLY A 347 -17.37 -7.82 5.81
CA GLY A 347 -16.71 -6.56 6.08
C GLY A 347 -15.45 -6.34 5.25
N LEU A 348 -15.29 -5.10 4.79
CA LEU A 348 -14.05 -4.54 4.27
C LEU A 348 -13.48 -3.59 5.32
N ILE A 349 -12.24 -3.85 5.73
CA ILE A 349 -11.55 -3.10 6.78
C ILE A 349 -10.34 -2.37 6.20
N ASP A 350 -9.80 -1.43 6.97
CA ASP A 350 -8.62 -0.64 6.62
C ASP A 350 -8.85 0.34 5.45
N TRP A 351 -9.74 1.31 5.70
CA TRP A 351 -10.03 2.44 4.79
C TRP A 351 -9.10 3.64 5.03
N GLN A 352 -8.05 3.44 5.82
CA GLN A 352 -7.03 4.44 6.07
C GLN A 352 -6.34 4.86 4.76
N HIS A 353 -6.08 6.16 4.59
CA HIS A 353 -5.48 6.73 3.36
C HIS A 353 -6.34 6.54 2.09
N SER A 354 -7.65 6.31 2.24
CA SER A 354 -8.55 6.27 1.09
C SER A 354 -8.69 7.65 0.43
N THR A 355 -8.67 7.64 -0.90
CA THR A 355 -8.71 8.85 -1.72
C THR A 355 -9.66 8.62 -2.91
N VAL A 356 -10.43 9.66 -3.22
CA VAL A 356 -11.25 9.80 -4.40
C VAL A 356 -10.39 10.43 -5.50
N LEU A 357 -10.19 9.72 -6.60
CA LEU A 357 -9.37 10.16 -7.74
C LEU A 357 -10.15 9.99 -9.06
N PRO A 358 -9.79 10.70 -10.14
CA PRO A 358 -10.36 10.45 -11.46
C PRO A 358 -10.23 8.97 -11.85
N LEU A 359 -11.27 8.40 -12.48
CA LEU A 359 -11.33 6.98 -12.84
C LEU A 359 -10.09 6.50 -13.61
N PHE A 360 -9.55 7.31 -14.52
CA PHE A 360 -8.34 6.93 -15.28
C PHE A 360 -7.08 6.77 -14.40
N LEU A 361 -7.05 7.40 -13.22
CA LEU A 361 -5.98 7.21 -12.23
C LEU A 361 -6.28 6.06 -11.27
N GLN A 362 -7.55 5.88 -10.91
CA GLN A 362 -7.98 4.91 -9.91
C GLN A 362 -8.20 3.49 -10.45
N CYS A 363 -8.39 3.35 -11.77
CA CYS A 363 -8.50 2.05 -12.42
C CYS A 363 -7.20 1.25 -12.26
N ALA A 364 -7.27 0.07 -11.63
CA ALA A 364 -6.15 -0.88 -11.56
C ALA A 364 -6.70 -2.28 -11.30
N ILE A 365 -5.85 -3.27 -11.21
CA ILE A 365 -6.19 -4.60 -10.70
C ILE A 365 -5.60 -4.70 -9.29
N PRO A 366 -6.32 -5.21 -8.26
CA PRO A 366 -5.77 -5.38 -6.92
C PRO A 366 -4.47 -6.19 -6.93
N ASN A 367 -3.50 -5.80 -6.09
CA ASN A 367 -2.16 -6.42 -6.09
C ASN A 367 -2.18 -7.94 -5.88
N SER A 368 -3.15 -8.44 -5.11
CA SER A 368 -3.33 -9.88 -4.86
C SER A 368 -3.90 -10.68 -6.04
N LEU A 369 -4.42 -9.98 -7.06
CA LEU A 369 -5.08 -10.54 -8.25
C LEU A 369 -4.35 -10.21 -9.55
N GLN A 370 -3.49 -9.18 -9.56
CA GLN A 370 -2.72 -8.78 -10.74
C GLN A 370 -1.52 -9.71 -11.01
N ASN A 371 -1.03 -9.67 -12.25
CA ASN A 371 0.13 -10.44 -12.72
C ASN A 371 0.77 -9.70 -13.92
N TYR A 372 1.02 -8.41 -13.76
CA TYR A 372 1.63 -7.56 -14.79
C TYR A 372 3.05 -8.02 -15.13
N GLY A 373 3.47 -7.81 -16.39
CA GLY A 373 4.74 -8.30 -16.91
C GLY A 373 4.72 -9.76 -17.41
N ASP A 374 3.58 -10.46 -17.26
CA ASP A 374 3.38 -11.80 -17.79
C ASP A 374 2.57 -11.74 -19.10
N GLU A 375 3.19 -12.16 -20.21
CA GLU A 375 2.61 -12.09 -21.56
C GLU A 375 1.23 -12.77 -21.68
N VAL A 376 1.05 -13.93 -21.01
CA VAL A 376 -0.22 -14.67 -21.01
C VAL A 376 -1.32 -13.86 -20.30
N SER A 377 -0.98 -13.23 -19.18
CA SER A 377 -1.91 -12.39 -18.42
C SER A 377 -2.27 -11.12 -19.18
N GLU A 378 -1.28 -10.43 -19.75
CA GLU A 378 -1.49 -9.17 -20.48
C GLU A 378 -2.27 -9.36 -21.79
N SER A 379 -2.07 -10.48 -22.47
CA SER A 379 -2.85 -10.84 -23.66
C SER A 379 -4.22 -11.45 -23.34
N LEU A 380 -4.56 -11.59 -22.05
CA LEU A 380 -5.80 -12.20 -21.54
C LEU A 380 -6.06 -13.61 -22.11
N GLN A 381 -5.00 -14.34 -22.46
CA GLN A 381 -5.11 -15.72 -22.89
C GLN A 381 -5.62 -16.62 -21.75
N GLU A 382 -6.36 -17.67 -22.08
CA GLU A 382 -6.83 -18.62 -21.07
C GLU A 382 -5.63 -19.39 -20.49
N PRO A 383 -5.42 -19.34 -19.17
CA PRO A 383 -4.24 -19.95 -18.57
C PRO A 383 -4.33 -21.47 -18.60
N THR A 384 -3.21 -22.11 -18.93
CA THR A 384 -3.06 -23.56 -18.94
C THR A 384 -1.81 -23.98 -18.17
N LEU A 385 -1.81 -25.19 -17.62
CA LEU A 385 -0.61 -25.79 -17.06
C LEU A 385 0.26 -26.37 -18.19
N PRO A 386 1.60 -26.37 -18.04
CA PRO A 386 2.49 -27.02 -18.99
C PRO A 386 2.16 -28.51 -19.18
N ALA A 387 2.28 -29.03 -20.40
CA ALA A 387 1.97 -30.44 -20.69
C ALA A 387 2.83 -31.43 -19.88
N ASN A 388 4.07 -31.04 -19.53
CA ASN A 388 4.99 -31.83 -18.72
C ASN A 388 4.85 -31.61 -17.20
N PHE A 389 3.84 -30.88 -16.72
CA PHE A 389 3.67 -30.53 -15.30
C PHE A 389 3.79 -31.73 -14.35
N ASN A 390 3.15 -32.86 -14.67
CA ASN A 390 3.19 -34.06 -13.82
C ASN A 390 4.57 -34.75 -13.76
N HIS A 391 5.47 -34.40 -14.67
CA HIS A 391 6.81 -34.98 -14.79
C HIS A 391 7.92 -34.03 -14.29
N MET A 392 7.57 -32.83 -13.82
CA MET A 392 8.51 -31.86 -13.27
C MET A 392 8.90 -32.20 -11.82
N GLU A 393 10.06 -31.71 -11.41
CA GLU A 393 10.50 -31.77 -10.00
C GLU A 393 9.53 -31.01 -9.08
N LEU A 394 9.52 -31.34 -7.78
CA LEU A 394 8.54 -30.77 -6.85
C LEU A 394 8.58 -29.23 -6.79
N GLU A 395 9.78 -28.66 -6.79
CA GLU A 395 9.99 -27.21 -6.76
C GLU A 395 9.46 -26.53 -8.02
N GLU A 396 9.80 -27.07 -9.20
CA GLU A 396 9.32 -26.55 -10.48
C GLU A 396 7.80 -26.68 -10.59
N ARG A 397 7.21 -27.79 -10.11
CA ARG A 397 5.75 -27.94 -10.03
C ARG A 397 5.11 -26.89 -9.14
N TYR A 398 5.72 -26.58 -8.00
CA TYR A 398 5.21 -25.54 -7.10
C TYR A 398 5.20 -24.18 -7.80
N GLN A 399 6.30 -23.79 -8.44
CA GLN A 399 6.44 -22.53 -9.17
C GLN A 399 5.42 -22.43 -10.32
N GLN A 400 5.26 -23.50 -11.11
CA GLN A 400 4.28 -23.54 -12.19
C GLN A 400 2.84 -23.48 -11.67
N ALA A 401 2.54 -24.13 -10.55
CA ALA A 401 1.21 -24.07 -9.93
C ALA A 401 0.91 -22.65 -9.39
N GLU A 402 1.90 -21.98 -8.80
CA GLU A 402 1.75 -20.61 -8.31
C GLU A 402 1.54 -19.63 -9.47
N LEU A 403 2.34 -19.73 -10.53
CA LEU A 403 2.21 -18.91 -11.74
C LEU A 403 0.84 -19.13 -12.40
N PHE A 404 0.41 -20.38 -12.53
CA PHE A 404 -0.92 -20.72 -13.05
C PHE A 404 -2.03 -20.08 -12.20
N ARG A 405 -1.93 -20.13 -10.87
CA ARG A 405 -2.88 -19.48 -9.97
C ARG A 405 -2.93 -17.96 -10.19
N LYS A 406 -1.77 -17.30 -10.32
CA LYS A 406 -1.70 -15.84 -10.58
C LYS A 406 -2.36 -15.48 -11.91
N ARG A 407 -2.02 -16.19 -12.99
CA ARG A 407 -2.65 -16.02 -14.31
C ARG A 407 -4.16 -16.24 -14.27
N GLN A 408 -4.62 -17.29 -13.58
CA GLN A 408 -6.05 -17.59 -13.42
C GLN A 408 -6.80 -16.48 -12.70
N LEU A 409 -6.26 -15.95 -11.61
CA LEU A 409 -6.88 -14.87 -10.84
C LEU A 409 -6.92 -13.56 -11.64
N HIS A 410 -5.83 -13.23 -12.34
CA HIS A 410 -5.77 -12.07 -13.22
C HIS A 410 -6.84 -12.16 -14.30
N HIS A 411 -6.83 -13.26 -15.07
CA HIS A 411 -7.78 -13.48 -16.16
C HIS A 411 -9.22 -13.41 -15.64
N LEU A 412 -9.51 -14.09 -14.53
CA LEU A 412 -10.84 -14.10 -13.93
C LEU A 412 -11.29 -12.69 -13.53
N TYR A 413 -10.42 -11.93 -12.85
CA TYR A 413 -10.74 -10.59 -12.41
C TYR A 413 -11.05 -9.67 -13.59
N VAL A 414 -10.19 -9.66 -14.62
CA VAL A 414 -10.37 -8.79 -15.79
C VAL A 414 -11.65 -9.15 -16.54
N LYS A 415 -11.89 -10.45 -16.80
CA LYS A 415 -13.11 -10.91 -17.47
C LYS A 415 -14.37 -10.55 -16.68
N THR A 416 -14.37 -10.80 -15.37
CA THR A 416 -15.52 -10.48 -14.51
C THR A 416 -15.76 -8.97 -14.43
N THR A 417 -14.69 -8.18 -14.42
CA THR A 417 -14.77 -6.71 -14.46
C THR A 417 -15.37 -6.23 -15.77
N ALA A 418 -15.00 -6.81 -16.91
CA ALA A 418 -15.61 -6.49 -18.20
C ALA A 418 -17.12 -6.76 -18.23
N GLU A 419 -17.57 -7.82 -17.55
CA GLU A 419 -18.98 -8.20 -17.49
C GLU A 419 -19.81 -7.35 -16.50
N ILE A 420 -19.26 -7.06 -15.31
CA ILE A 420 -20.01 -6.45 -14.19
C ILE A 420 -19.76 -4.94 -14.04
N ASN A 421 -18.57 -4.47 -14.42
CA ASN A 421 -18.14 -3.08 -14.29
C ASN A 421 -17.48 -2.58 -15.59
N PRO A 422 -18.26 -2.42 -16.68
CA PRO A 422 -17.73 -2.06 -18.00
C PRO A 422 -17.04 -0.69 -18.01
N GLU A 423 -17.42 0.26 -17.14
CA GLU A 423 -16.72 1.54 -17.00
C GLU A 423 -15.29 1.35 -16.50
N HIS A 424 -15.10 0.51 -15.48
CA HIS A 424 -13.77 0.19 -14.96
C HIS A 424 -12.95 -0.58 -15.98
N TYR A 425 -13.53 -1.59 -16.64
CA TYR A 425 -12.84 -2.30 -17.71
C TYR A 425 -12.44 -1.35 -18.85
N GLY A 426 -13.32 -0.45 -19.27
CA GLY A 426 -13.01 0.57 -20.28
C GLY A 426 -11.85 1.47 -19.87
N ALA A 427 -11.74 1.83 -18.59
CA ALA A 427 -10.60 2.60 -18.07
C ALA A 427 -9.30 1.78 -18.00
N LEU A 428 -9.37 0.49 -17.69
CA LEU A 428 -8.23 -0.43 -17.71
C LEU A 428 -7.70 -0.65 -19.13
N ALA A 429 -8.62 -0.84 -20.09
CA ALA A 429 -8.33 -1.09 -21.49
C ALA A 429 -8.02 0.19 -22.28
N TYR A 430 -8.18 1.37 -21.68
CA TYR A 430 -7.85 2.64 -22.33
C TYR A 430 -6.36 2.67 -22.68
N ASP A 431 -6.04 3.13 -23.89
CA ASP A 431 -4.69 3.16 -24.42
C ASP A 431 -3.73 3.84 -23.45
N TYR A 432 -2.60 3.20 -23.13
CA TYR A 432 -1.59 3.70 -22.21
C TYR A 432 -2.11 4.03 -20.79
N SER A 433 -3.22 3.41 -20.34
CA SER A 433 -3.77 3.56 -18.98
C SER A 433 -2.71 3.29 -17.91
N THR A 434 -1.97 2.18 -18.03
CA THR A 434 -0.89 1.83 -17.10
C THR A 434 0.23 2.88 -17.08
N LEU A 435 0.64 3.41 -18.23
CA LEU A 435 1.71 4.42 -18.30
C LEU A 435 1.28 5.73 -17.63
N ARG A 436 0.04 6.20 -17.85
CA ARG A 436 -0.51 7.39 -17.18
C ARG A 436 -0.49 7.25 -15.67
N ARG A 437 -0.97 6.10 -15.16
CA ARG A 437 -1.00 5.82 -13.71
C ARG A 437 0.41 5.75 -13.12
N ARG A 438 1.36 5.08 -13.80
CA ARG A 438 2.76 5.05 -13.38
C ARG A 438 3.35 6.45 -13.30
N LEU A 439 3.19 7.27 -14.35
CA LEU A 439 3.67 8.66 -14.35
C LEU A 439 3.10 9.47 -13.19
N TYR A 440 1.80 9.34 -12.90
CA TYR A 440 1.18 10.00 -11.74
C TYR A 440 1.78 9.53 -10.40
N HIS A 441 1.90 8.21 -10.19
CA HIS A 441 2.46 7.67 -8.94
C HIS A 441 3.92 8.08 -8.74
N TYR A 442 4.79 7.81 -9.72
CA TYR A 442 6.22 8.10 -9.63
C TYR A 442 6.54 9.60 -9.60
N ALA A 443 5.64 10.47 -10.05
CA ALA A 443 5.80 11.92 -9.89
C ALA A 443 5.53 12.40 -8.45
N SER A 444 4.91 11.55 -7.62
CA SER A 444 4.67 11.81 -6.20
C SER A 444 5.67 11.08 -5.30
N ASP A 445 6.51 10.20 -5.85
CA ASP A 445 7.43 9.39 -5.05
C ASP A 445 8.51 10.25 -4.38
N PRO A 446 8.81 9.95 -3.11
CA PRO A 446 9.79 10.72 -2.38
C PRO A 446 11.24 10.48 -2.88
N TRP A 447 12.11 11.47 -2.72
CA TRP A 447 13.50 11.40 -3.21
C TRP A 447 14.38 10.42 -2.42
N GLU A 448 14.71 9.28 -3.05
CA GLU A 448 15.50 8.19 -2.45
C GLU A 448 16.89 8.02 -3.06
N GLY A 449 17.40 9.04 -3.77
CA GLY A 449 18.66 8.94 -4.51
C GLY A 449 18.51 8.26 -5.87
N ASP A 450 17.30 8.28 -6.45
CA ASP A 450 16.95 7.66 -7.72
C ASP A 450 15.92 8.52 -8.48
N ASN A 451 16.08 8.60 -9.81
CA ASN A 451 15.26 9.38 -10.75
C ASN A 451 14.85 8.55 -11.99
N MET A 452 15.35 7.31 -12.13
CA MET A 452 15.28 6.62 -13.43
C MET A 452 13.89 6.13 -13.76
N THR A 453 13.11 5.68 -12.78
CA THR A 453 11.75 5.16 -13.05
C THR A 453 10.84 6.22 -13.66
N LEU A 454 10.77 7.42 -13.07
CA LEU A 454 9.98 8.53 -13.64
C LEU A 454 10.53 8.94 -15.01
N LYS A 455 11.85 9.09 -15.13
CA LYS A 455 12.51 9.51 -16.38
C LYS A 455 12.31 8.51 -17.52
N ALA A 456 12.41 7.21 -17.26
CA ALA A 456 12.16 6.15 -18.23
C ALA A 456 10.69 6.12 -18.69
N ASN A 457 9.75 6.38 -17.79
CA ASN A 457 8.33 6.53 -18.14
C ASN A 457 8.10 7.78 -19.02
N LEU A 458 8.77 8.91 -18.75
CA LEU A 458 8.69 10.10 -19.59
C LEU A 458 9.30 9.90 -20.98
N ILE A 459 10.41 9.16 -21.08
CA ILE A 459 11.01 8.77 -22.38
C ILE A 459 10.07 7.84 -23.14
N THR A 460 9.46 6.87 -22.45
CA THR A 460 8.46 5.99 -23.06
C THR A 460 7.26 6.79 -23.58
N LEU A 461 6.79 7.76 -22.79
CA LEU A 461 5.73 8.69 -23.20
C LEU A 461 6.14 9.50 -24.43
N SER A 462 7.35 10.08 -24.46
CA SER A 462 7.79 10.93 -25.57
C SER A 462 7.90 10.14 -26.88
N LYS A 463 8.33 8.87 -26.81
CA LYS A 463 8.40 7.97 -27.97
C LYS A 463 7.02 7.62 -28.53
N ASN A 464 6.00 7.55 -27.68
CA ASN A 464 4.63 7.19 -28.05
C ASN A 464 3.66 8.39 -28.01
N TRP A 465 4.18 9.62 -28.12
CA TRP A 465 3.43 10.85 -27.83
C TRP A 465 2.14 11.00 -28.64
N LYS A 466 2.21 10.69 -29.95
CA LYS A 466 1.06 10.80 -30.86
C LYS A 466 -0.07 9.86 -30.45
N ASP A 467 0.27 8.62 -30.08
CA ASP A 467 -0.70 7.60 -29.70
C ASP A 467 -1.28 7.87 -28.31
N VAL A 468 -0.48 8.44 -27.41
CA VAL A 468 -0.94 8.77 -26.06
C VAL A 468 -1.88 9.98 -26.08
N THR A 469 -1.51 11.05 -26.78
CA THR A 469 -2.28 12.30 -26.75
C THR A 469 -3.43 12.33 -27.73
N ALA A 470 -3.40 11.51 -28.79
CA ALA A 470 -4.36 11.58 -29.89
C ALA A 470 -4.52 13.01 -30.50
N VAL A 471 -3.52 13.88 -30.28
CA VAL A 471 -3.44 15.25 -30.82
C VAL A 471 -2.18 15.34 -31.68
N GLU A 472 -2.25 16.07 -32.81
CA GLU A 472 -1.11 16.25 -33.73
C GLU A 472 -0.02 17.22 -33.20
N THR A 473 0.03 17.50 -31.90
CA THR A 473 1.07 18.36 -31.33
C THR A 473 2.39 17.64 -31.22
N SER A 474 3.48 18.37 -31.40
CA SER A 474 4.83 17.86 -31.11
C SER A 474 5.01 17.64 -29.61
N CYS A 475 5.67 16.56 -29.22
CA CYS A 475 6.04 16.33 -27.83
C CYS A 475 6.93 17.49 -27.32
N PRO A 476 6.60 18.12 -26.18
CA PRO A 476 7.45 19.17 -25.60
C PRO A 476 8.75 18.62 -25.03
N LEU A 477 8.84 17.30 -24.81
CA LEU A 477 10.01 16.62 -24.29
C LEU A 477 10.82 16.02 -25.44
N VAL A 478 12.07 16.46 -25.57
CA VAL A 478 13.01 15.94 -26.55
C VAL A 478 14.19 15.34 -25.81
N TYR A 479 14.36 14.03 -25.94
CA TYR A 479 15.49 13.30 -25.38
C TYR A 479 16.42 12.86 -26.50
N PRO A 480 17.71 13.24 -26.47
CA PRO A 480 18.70 12.67 -27.37
C PRO A 480 18.72 11.13 -27.27
N GLU A 481 19.02 10.46 -28.37
CA GLU A 481 19.03 8.99 -28.43
C GLU A 481 20.01 8.39 -27.41
N ALA A 482 21.21 8.96 -27.29
CA ALA A 482 22.19 8.55 -26.30
C ALA A 482 21.67 8.65 -24.85
N GLN A 483 20.96 9.74 -24.52
CA GLN A 483 20.37 9.92 -23.19
C GLN A 483 19.24 8.93 -22.94
N SER A 484 18.42 8.65 -23.96
CA SER A 484 17.33 7.70 -23.89
C SER A 484 17.85 6.28 -23.66
N ASN A 485 18.87 5.88 -24.41
CA ASN A 485 19.47 4.55 -24.32
C ASN A 485 20.14 4.34 -22.96
N GLU A 486 20.85 5.35 -22.46
CA GLU A 486 21.46 5.27 -21.13
C GLU A 486 20.41 5.19 -20.02
N CYS A 487 19.34 5.99 -20.08
CA CYS A 487 18.26 5.93 -19.09
C CYS A 487 17.59 4.55 -19.07
N LEU A 488 17.36 3.95 -20.24
CA LEU A 488 16.75 2.62 -20.34
C LEU A 488 17.69 1.53 -19.84
N ARG A 489 19.01 1.65 -20.09
CA ARG A 489 20.03 0.75 -19.53
C ARG A 489 20.03 0.80 -18.00
N LEU A 490 19.98 2.00 -17.42
CA LEU A 490 19.94 2.18 -15.95
C LEU A 490 18.63 1.66 -15.36
N ALA A 491 17.49 1.90 -16.00
CA ALA A 491 16.19 1.38 -15.56
C ALA A 491 16.13 -0.17 -15.59
N HIS A 492 16.78 -0.80 -16.57
CA HIS A 492 16.93 -2.26 -16.62
C HIS A 492 17.77 -2.77 -15.43
N ALA A 493 18.93 -2.15 -15.18
CA ALA A 493 19.79 -2.51 -14.06
C ALA A 493 19.08 -2.37 -12.69
N GLN A 494 18.22 -1.36 -12.54
CA GLN A 494 17.38 -1.23 -11.35
C GLN A 494 16.36 -2.36 -11.20
N THR A 495 15.74 -2.77 -12.31
CA THR A 495 14.79 -3.89 -12.30
C THR A 495 15.49 -5.18 -11.88
N GLU A 496 16.69 -5.45 -12.39
CA GLU A 496 17.52 -6.58 -11.97
C GLU A 496 17.89 -6.51 -10.48
N ALA A 497 18.26 -5.32 -9.98
CA ALA A 497 18.57 -5.11 -8.56
C ALA A 497 17.35 -5.33 -7.64
N ASP A 498 16.16 -4.94 -8.09
CA ASP A 498 14.91 -5.15 -7.34
C ASP A 498 14.50 -6.63 -7.33
N GLU A 499 14.70 -7.34 -8.44
CA GLU A 499 14.51 -8.80 -8.51
C GLU A 499 15.48 -9.54 -7.58
N GLN A 500 16.75 -9.13 -7.54
CA GLN A 500 17.74 -9.68 -6.61
C GLN A 500 17.37 -9.43 -5.15
N LEU A 501 16.93 -8.22 -4.80
CA LEU A 501 16.46 -7.92 -3.44
C LEU A 501 15.34 -8.87 -3.04
N LYS A 502 14.36 -9.06 -3.93
CA LYS A 502 13.22 -9.93 -3.67
C LYS A 502 13.66 -11.38 -3.42
N ILE A 503 14.58 -11.90 -4.23
CA ILE A 503 15.17 -13.22 -4.00
C ILE A 503 15.86 -13.29 -2.63
N CYS A 504 16.66 -12.28 -2.25
CA CYS A 504 17.30 -12.23 -0.95
C CYS A 504 16.29 -12.22 0.20
N GLN A 505 15.21 -11.45 0.08
CA GLN A 505 14.12 -11.38 1.07
C GLN A 505 13.40 -12.72 1.24
N GLU A 506 13.08 -13.39 0.13
CA GLU A 506 12.47 -14.72 0.12
C GLU A 506 13.39 -15.77 0.76
N LEU A 507 14.70 -15.75 0.44
CA LEU A 507 15.69 -16.66 1.00
C LEU A 507 15.80 -16.59 2.52
N ILE A 508 15.72 -15.38 3.10
CA ILE A 508 15.80 -15.20 4.54
C ILE A 508 14.43 -15.22 5.23
N GLY A 509 13.34 -15.14 4.47
CA GLY A 509 11.96 -15.21 4.96
C GLY A 509 11.46 -13.92 5.59
N VAL A 510 11.70 -12.78 4.93
CA VAL A 510 11.23 -11.45 5.37
C VAL A 510 10.40 -10.75 4.29
N GLY A 511 9.57 -9.79 4.70
CA GLY A 511 8.82 -8.93 3.78
C GLY A 511 9.64 -7.76 3.23
N ASN A 512 8.99 -6.91 2.41
CA ASN A 512 9.62 -5.80 1.69
C ASN A 512 10.41 -4.82 2.58
N GLU A 513 9.93 -4.57 3.80
CA GLU A 513 10.60 -3.69 4.77
C GLU A 513 11.52 -4.46 5.75
N GLY A 514 11.86 -5.71 5.46
CA GLY A 514 12.64 -6.55 6.38
C GLY A 514 11.84 -7.08 7.57
N TRP A 515 10.52 -6.93 7.57
CA TRP A 515 9.63 -7.42 8.62
C TRP A 515 9.49 -8.95 8.58
N CYS A 516 9.51 -9.60 9.74
CA CYS A 516 9.10 -11.00 9.93
C CYS A 516 8.34 -11.20 11.25
N PRO A 517 7.55 -12.28 11.37
CA PRO A 517 6.94 -12.66 12.64
C PRO A 517 7.98 -12.80 13.74
N ALA A 518 7.64 -12.39 14.96
CA ALA A 518 8.58 -12.35 16.09
C ALA A 518 9.23 -13.73 16.34
N ASP A 519 8.46 -14.80 16.23
CA ASP A 519 8.92 -16.18 16.43
C ASP A 519 9.91 -16.66 15.35
N HIS A 520 9.92 -16.02 14.18
CA HIS A 520 10.82 -16.36 13.06
C HIS A 520 12.06 -15.46 13.00
N TYR A 521 12.15 -14.44 13.87
CA TYR A 521 13.20 -13.42 13.79
C TYR A 521 14.61 -13.99 13.92
N GLU A 522 14.84 -14.86 14.90
CA GLU A 522 16.18 -15.44 15.13
C GLU A 522 16.60 -16.34 13.96
N GLU A 523 15.66 -17.07 13.36
CA GLU A 523 15.94 -17.86 12.16
C GLU A 523 16.22 -16.97 10.94
N ALA A 524 15.45 -15.89 10.76
CA ALA A 524 15.69 -14.93 9.69
C ALA A 524 17.06 -14.27 9.83
N LYS A 525 17.47 -13.85 11.04
CA LYS A 525 18.81 -13.33 11.31
C LYS A 525 19.91 -14.37 11.10
N ALA A 526 19.66 -15.64 11.42
CA ALA A 526 20.61 -16.71 11.13
C ALA A 526 20.79 -16.90 9.62
N ARG A 527 19.70 -16.96 8.85
CA ARG A 527 19.74 -17.03 7.38
C ARG A 527 20.41 -15.81 6.75
N GLU A 528 20.13 -14.62 7.27
CA GLU A 528 20.78 -13.37 6.84
C GLU A 528 22.30 -13.38 7.07
N ARG A 529 22.77 -13.82 8.25
CA ARG A 529 24.20 -13.97 8.53
C ARG A 529 24.89 -14.97 7.59
N THR A 530 24.22 -16.09 7.30
CA THR A 530 24.72 -17.08 6.33
C THR A 530 24.80 -16.46 4.94
N LEU A 531 23.74 -15.79 4.48
CA LEU A 531 23.72 -15.11 3.19
C LEU A 531 24.84 -14.05 3.08
N LYS A 532 25.07 -13.26 4.15
CA LYS A 532 26.18 -12.29 4.21
C LYS A 532 27.52 -12.98 4.08
N LYS A 533 27.73 -14.07 4.82
CA LYS A 533 28.98 -14.84 4.75
C LYS A 533 29.21 -15.44 3.36
N ASP A 534 28.21 -16.10 2.79
CA ASP A 534 28.32 -16.74 1.48
C ASP A 534 28.60 -15.70 0.38
N THR A 535 28.02 -14.51 0.50
CA THR A 535 28.29 -13.39 -0.42
C THR A 535 29.71 -12.86 -0.28
N LEU A 536 30.23 -12.75 0.95
CA LEU A 536 31.61 -12.33 1.21
C LEU A 536 32.66 -13.38 0.79
N ASP A 537 32.33 -14.66 0.92
CA ASP A 537 33.20 -15.78 0.52
C ASP A 537 33.22 -15.97 -1.01
N ALA A 538 32.17 -15.53 -1.70
CA ALA A 538 32.10 -15.50 -3.16
C ALA A 538 32.83 -14.31 -3.80
N ALA A 539 33.20 -13.28 -3.02
CA ALA A 539 33.91 -12.10 -3.53
C ALA A 539 35.30 -12.48 -4.07
N GLU A 540 35.59 -12.12 -5.32
CA GLU A 540 36.82 -12.48 -6.02
C GLU A 540 37.99 -11.54 -5.65
N THR A 541 37.67 -10.33 -5.18
CA THR A 541 38.65 -9.29 -4.88
C THR A 541 38.46 -8.67 -3.50
N GLY A 542 39.55 -8.13 -2.94
CA GLY A 542 39.47 -7.37 -1.68
C GLY A 542 38.58 -6.13 -1.78
N GLU A 543 38.55 -5.47 -2.94
CA GLU A 543 37.70 -4.31 -3.19
C GLU A 543 36.21 -4.70 -3.19
N GLU A 544 35.85 -5.79 -3.88
CA GLU A 544 34.48 -6.32 -3.87
C GLU A 544 34.03 -6.68 -2.45
N ARG A 545 34.91 -7.33 -1.68
CA ARG A 545 34.62 -7.66 -0.28
C ARG A 545 34.33 -6.41 0.56
N THR A 546 35.15 -5.37 0.45
CA THR A 546 34.91 -4.08 1.14
C THR A 546 33.58 -3.45 0.71
N ARG A 547 33.26 -3.46 -0.60
CA ARG A 547 31.99 -2.90 -1.10
C ARG A 547 30.76 -3.62 -0.53
N ILE A 548 30.81 -4.95 -0.43
CA ILE A 548 29.75 -5.76 0.19
C ILE A 548 29.60 -5.40 1.67
N GLU A 549 30.71 -5.28 2.42
CA GLU A 549 30.69 -4.93 3.84
C GLU A 549 30.09 -3.54 4.09
N GLU A 550 30.44 -2.54 3.26
CA GLU A 550 29.95 -1.16 3.39
C GLU A 550 28.49 -0.98 2.93
N ASN A 551 27.99 -1.86 2.06
CA ASN A 551 26.68 -1.70 1.40
C ASN A 551 25.75 -2.90 1.62
N TRP A 552 25.95 -3.68 2.69
CA TRP A 552 25.15 -4.87 2.92
C TRP A 552 23.66 -4.53 3.04
N ILE A 553 22.82 -5.19 2.26
CA ILE A 553 21.42 -4.79 2.03
C ILE A 553 20.52 -4.83 3.26
N PHE A 554 20.96 -5.49 4.33
CA PHE A 554 20.20 -5.67 5.58
C PHE A 554 20.86 -5.05 6.81
N ASP A 555 21.83 -4.13 6.64
CA ASP A 555 22.27 -3.34 7.81
C ASP A 555 21.33 -2.15 8.07
N ASP A 556 21.27 -1.76 9.34
CA ASP A 556 20.65 -0.51 9.78
C ASP A 556 21.19 0.70 9.00
N PHE A 557 20.34 1.72 8.84
CA PHE A 557 20.70 2.96 8.17
C PHE A 557 19.97 4.16 8.78
N CYS A 558 20.60 5.34 8.67
CA CYS A 558 20.03 6.58 9.20
C CYS A 558 18.89 7.09 8.30
N GLU A 559 17.73 7.34 8.89
CA GLU A 559 16.54 7.89 8.23
C GLU A 559 16.25 9.35 8.61
N ASP A 560 17.05 9.96 9.50
CA ASP A 560 16.84 11.32 10.02
C ASP A 560 16.88 12.40 8.92
N ASP A 561 17.57 12.12 7.83
CA ASP A 561 17.64 13.03 6.71
C ASP A 561 16.36 13.02 5.84
N TYR A 562 15.42 12.08 6.11
CA TYR A 562 14.15 11.87 5.39
C TYR A 562 12.92 12.28 6.22
N MET A 563 12.96 11.96 7.52
CA MET A 563 11.96 12.29 8.54
C MET A 563 12.05 13.74 8.98
#